data_AF-A0A426GBQ7-F1
#
_entry.id   AF-A0A426GBQ7-F1
#
_cell.length_a   1.000
_cell.length_b   1.000
_cell.length_c   1.000
_cell.angle_alpha   90.00
_cell.angle_beta   90.00
_cell.angle_gamma   90.00
#
_symmetry.space_group_name_H-M   'P 1'
#
loop_
_entity.id
_entity.type
_entity.pdbx_description
1 polymer ?
#
loop_
_entity_poly.entity_id
_entity_poly.type
_entity_poly.pdbx_seq_one_letter_code
_entity_poly.pdbx_strand_id
1 'polypeptide(L)'
;LSAWVKASLEKASPGKVDDKAALVTGAEDISMYAEKVPAVFVQLGGRKADVPAATAPVNHSPYFDVDEAVFETGVKAEVFMALDYLERK
;
A
#
# COMPACT_ATOMS: atom_id res chain seq x y z
N LEU A 1 -2.60 -7.54 14.39
CA LEU A 1 -1.29 -6.87 14.39
C LEU A 1 -1.28 -5.61 13.53
N SER A 2 -1.95 -5.56 12.37
CA SER A 2 -1.92 -4.40 11.45
C SER A 2 -3.07 -3.39 11.59
N ALA A 3 -4.09 -3.64 12.43
CA ALA A 3 -5.28 -2.79 12.50
C ALA A 3 -4.99 -1.30 12.79
N TRP A 4 -3.87 -1.01 13.44
CA TRP A 4 -3.44 0.35 13.74
C TRP A 4 -3.04 1.18 12.52
N VAL A 5 -2.55 0.51 11.47
CA VAL A 5 -2.05 1.14 10.25
C VAL A 5 -3.18 1.88 9.51
N LYS A 6 -4.42 1.41 9.66
CA LYS A 6 -5.58 1.99 8.96
C LYS A 6 -5.73 3.49 9.20
N ALA A 7 -5.56 3.95 10.43
CA ALA A 7 -5.69 5.37 10.75
C ALA A 7 -4.62 6.23 10.03
N SER A 8 -3.39 5.74 9.96
CA SER A 8 -2.30 6.42 9.24
C SER A 8 -2.52 6.43 7.73
N LEU A 9 -3.01 5.32 7.17
CA LEU A 9 -3.34 5.24 5.74
C LEU A 9 -4.53 6.13 5.37
N GLU A 10 -5.53 6.27 6.24
CA GLU A 10 -6.65 7.19 6.02
C GLU A 10 -6.21 8.66 6.04
N LYS A 11 -5.22 9.03 6.86
CA LYS A 11 -4.60 10.37 6.77
C LYS A 11 -3.90 10.58 5.43
N ALA A 12 -3.26 9.55 4.90
CA ALA A 12 -2.52 9.62 3.63
C ALA A 12 -3.45 9.61 2.41
N SER A 13 -4.55 8.86 2.46
CA SER A 13 -5.49 8.65 1.36
C SER A 13 -6.94 8.56 1.86
N PRO A 14 -7.57 9.71 2.21
CA PRO A 14 -8.87 9.72 2.87
C PRO A 14 -9.98 9.04 2.04
N GLY A 15 -10.66 8.08 2.65
CA GLY A 15 -11.79 7.37 2.05
C GLY A 15 -11.41 6.37 0.95
N LYS A 16 -10.12 6.05 0.82
CA LYS A 16 -9.59 5.13 -0.22
C LYS A 16 -8.89 3.89 0.35
N VAL A 17 -8.91 3.69 1.67
CA VAL A 17 -8.28 2.53 2.31
C VAL A 17 -9.25 1.35 2.31
N ASP A 18 -8.83 0.23 1.73
CA ASP A 18 -9.56 -1.05 1.75
C ASP A 18 -8.80 -2.08 2.60
N ASP A 19 -9.31 -2.35 3.80
CA ASP A 19 -8.77 -3.37 4.72
C ASP A 19 -9.37 -4.76 4.51
N LYS A 20 -10.18 -4.93 3.46
CA LYS A 20 -10.81 -6.18 3.04
C LYS A 20 -10.42 -6.58 1.60
N ALA A 21 -9.38 -5.95 1.06
CA ALA A 21 -8.84 -6.28 -0.25
C ALA A 21 -8.52 -7.78 -0.34
N ALA A 22 -8.72 -8.34 -1.54
CA ALA A 22 -8.45 -9.76 -1.78
C ALA A 22 -6.98 -10.09 -1.50
N LEU A 23 -6.73 -11.28 -0.96
CA LEU A 23 -5.38 -11.79 -0.78
C LEU A 23 -4.70 -12.00 -2.14
N VAL A 24 -3.42 -11.68 -2.22
CA VAL A 24 -2.62 -11.75 -3.44
C VAL A 24 -1.65 -12.92 -3.34
N THR A 25 -1.45 -13.65 -4.43
CA THR A 25 -0.53 -14.80 -4.52
C THR A 25 0.83 -14.43 -5.12
N GLY A 26 1.18 -13.14 -5.14
CA GLY A 26 2.47 -12.64 -5.57
C GLY A 26 3.54 -12.98 -4.52
N ALA A 27 4.73 -13.36 -4.99
CA ALA A 27 5.86 -13.64 -4.11
C ALA A 27 6.64 -12.34 -3.85
N GLU A 28 6.87 -12.02 -2.59
CA GLU A 28 7.68 -10.89 -2.14
C GLU A 28 8.59 -11.34 -1.01
N ASP A 29 9.88 -11.04 -1.11
CA ASP A 29 10.88 -11.45 -0.12
C ASP A 29 10.78 -10.66 1.20
N ILE A 30 9.95 -9.60 1.24
CA ILE A 30 9.64 -8.85 2.47
C ILE A 30 9.07 -9.76 3.57
N SER A 31 8.44 -10.87 3.18
CA SER A 31 7.98 -11.93 4.08
C SER A 31 9.09 -12.47 4.99
N MET A 32 10.35 -12.49 4.53
CA MET A 32 11.50 -12.94 5.32
C MET A 32 11.79 -12.02 6.52
N TYR A 33 11.50 -10.71 6.40
CA TYR A 33 11.59 -9.80 7.55
C TYR A 33 10.44 -10.03 8.54
N ALA A 34 9.24 -10.33 8.03
CA ALA A 34 8.06 -10.63 8.85
C ALA A 34 8.21 -11.91 9.70
N GLU A 35 9.12 -12.82 9.32
CA GLU A 35 9.49 -13.96 10.16
C GLU A 35 10.33 -13.58 11.39
N LYS A 36 11.01 -12.42 11.36
CA LYS A 36 11.96 -12.00 12.41
C LYS A 36 11.37 -10.97 13.36
N VAL A 37 10.53 -10.07 12.83
CA VAL A 37 9.90 -8.99 13.60
C VAL A 37 8.45 -8.80 13.15
N PRO A 38 7.56 -8.27 14.03
CA PRO A 38 6.22 -7.86 13.59
C PRO A 38 6.32 -6.85 12.45
N ALA A 39 5.75 -7.20 11.30
CA ALA A 39 5.81 -6.39 10.09
C ALA A 39 4.39 -6.16 9.53
N VAL A 40 4.25 -5.09 8.75
CA VAL A 40 3.07 -4.82 7.93
C VAL A 40 3.53 -4.55 6.51
N PHE A 41 2.83 -5.12 5.53
CA PHE A 41 3.02 -4.83 4.11
C PHE A 41 1.71 -4.26 3.56
N VAL A 42 1.80 -3.17 2.81
CA VAL A 42 0.66 -2.44 2.27
C VAL A 42 0.76 -2.37 0.74
N GLN A 43 -0.39 -2.45 0.07
CA GLN A 43 -0.48 -2.25 -1.37
C GLN A 43 -0.88 -0.80 -1.66
N LEU A 44 -0.10 -0.10 -2.46
CA LEU A 44 -0.40 1.25 -2.92
C LEU A 44 -1.04 1.19 -4.31
N GLY A 45 -2.29 1.63 -4.43
CA GLY A 45 -2.98 1.65 -5.71
C GLY A 45 -2.44 2.73 -6.66
N GLY A 46 -1.62 2.33 -7.64
CA GLY A 46 -0.99 3.24 -8.61
C GLY A 46 -1.63 3.26 -10.02
N ARG A 47 -2.81 2.66 -10.18
CA ARG A 47 -3.53 2.65 -11.47
C ARG A 47 -4.13 4.02 -11.76
N LYS A 48 -3.94 4.53 -12.99
CA LYS A 48 -4.61 5.74 -13.47
C LYS A 48 -6.14 5.64 -13.33
N ALA A 49 -6.77 6.71 -12.85
CA ALA A 49 -8.19 6.70 -12.48
C ALA A 49 -9.13 6.36 -13.64
N ASP A 50 -8.76 6.73 -14.87
CA ASP A 50 -9.51 6.52 -16.11
C ASP A 50 -9.31 5.13 -16.74
N VAL A 51 -8.34 4.35 -16.28
CA VAL A 51 -8.06 2.99 -16.79
C VAL A 51 -8.87 1.96 -16.00
N PRO A 52 -9.76 1.16 -16.61
CA PRO A 52 -10.51 0.13 -15.88
C PRO A 52 -9.59 -0.92 -15.23
N ALA A 53 -9.89 -1.32 -13.99
CA ALA A 53 -9.07 -2.27 -13.25
C ALA A 53 -8.92 -3.63 -13.95
N ALA A 54 -9.97 -4.10 -14.62
CA ALA A 54 -9.96 -5.39 -15.34
C ALA A 54 -9.03 -5.43 -16.56
N THR A 55 -8.62 -4.27 -17.08
CA THR A 55 -7.78 -4.15 -18.28
C THR A 55 -6.44 -3.49 -18.00
N ALA A 56 -6.18 -3.11 -16.75
CA ALA A 56 -4.94 -2.47 -16.36
C ALA A 56 -3.76 -3.45 -16.53
N PRO A 57 -2.67 -3.05 -17.21
CA PRO A 57 -1.46 -3.86 -17.28
C PRO A 57 -0.92 -4.13 -15.86
N VAL A 58 -0.66 -5.40 -15.56
CA VAL A 58 -0.12 -5.82 -14.26
C VAL A 58 1.39 -5.53 -14.15
N ASN A 59 1.92 -5.58 -12.93
CA ASN A 59 3.36 -5.64 -12.69
C ASN A 59 4.00 -6.71 -13.59
N HIS A 60 5.21 -6.45 -14.10
CA HIS A 60 5.95 -7.28 -15.09
C HIS A 60 5.43 -7.26 -16.54
N SER A 61 4.37 -6.52 -16.86
CA SER A 61 3.95 -6.29 -18.25
C SER A 61 4.90 -5.31 -18.97
N PRO A 62 5.20 -5.48 -20.28
CA PRO A 62 5.90 -4.46 -21.07
C PRO A 62 5.08 -3.18 -21.27
N TYR A 63 3.79 -3.22 -20.96
CA TYR A 63 2.89 -2.07 -20.98
C TYR A 63 2.58 -1.54 -19.57
N PHE A 64 3.29 -2.02 -18.54
CA PHE A 64 3.11 -1.51 -17.19
C PHE A 64 3.37 0.00 -17.15
N ASP A 65 2.49 0.70 -16.44
CA ASP A 65 2.55 2.14 -16.25
C ASP A 65 1.94 2.50 -14.89
N VAL A 66 2.37 3.61 -14.31
CA VAL A 66 1.97 4.08 -12.98
C VAL A 66 1.45 5.51 -13.05
N ASP A 67 0.41 5.81 -12.29
CA ASP A 67 -0.06 7.19 -12.09
C ASP A 67 0.86 7.90 -11.10
N GLU A 68 1.70 8.82 -11.59
CA GLU A 68 2.65 9.57 -10.75
C GLU A 68 1.96 10.40 -9.66
N ALA A 69 0.66 10.70 -9.80
CA ALA A 69 -0.12 11.35 -8.75
C ALA A 69 -0.17 10.52 -7.45
N VAL A 70 0.11 9.21 -7.52
CA VAL A 70 0.16 8.32 -6.35
C VAL A 70 1.42 8.53 -5.51
N PHE A 71 2.50 9.11 -6.05
CA PHE A 71 3.78 9.17 -5.35
C PHE A 71 3.70 9.95 -4.04
N GLU A 72 3.00 11.08 -4.03
CA GLU A 72 2.76 11.85 -2.80
C GLU A 72 1.97 11.04 -1.77
N THR A 73 0.99 10.24 -2.23
CA THR A 73 0.20 9.36 -1.35
C THR A 73 1.09 8.28 -0.73
N GLY A 74 1.99 7.67 -1.50
CA GLY A 74 2.94 6.69 -1.00
C GLY A 74 3.89 7.26 0.06
N VAL A 75 4.45 8.45 -0.19
CA VAL A 75 5.31 9.15 0.78
C VAL A 75 4.53 9.46 2.06
N LYS A 76 3.33 10.01 1.95
CA LYS A 76 2.47 10.29 3.12
C LYS A 76 2.13 9.04 3.90
N ALA A 77 1.82 7.93 3.22
CA ALA A 77 1.50 6.66 3.86
C ALA A 77 2.67 6.19 4.73
N GLU A 78 3.89 6.14 4.18
CA GLU A 78 5.09 5.71 4.93
C GLU A 78 5.38 6.65 6.10
N VAL A 79 5.40 7.96 5.86
CA VAL A 79 5.71 8.96 6.90
C VAL A 79 4.69 8.94 8.04
N PHE A 80 3.39 8.91 7.72
CA PHE A 80 2.36 8.85 8.76
C PHE A 80 2.36 7.53 9.51
N MET A 81 2.61 6.40 8.85
CA MET A 81 2.77 5.11 9.55
C MET A 81 3.94 5.16 10.53
N ALA A 82 5.09 5.68 10.12
CA ALA A 82 6.27 5.79 10.98
C ALA A 82 6.03 6.72 12.18
N LEU A 83 5.52 7.92 11.94
CA LEU A 83 5.24 8.90 13.00
C LEU A 83 4.19 8.38 13.99
N ASP A 84 3.04 7.91 13.49
CA ASP A 84 1.98 7.39 14.35
C ASP A 84 2.46 6.14 15.12
N TYR A 85 3.26 5.26 14.51
CA TYR A 85 3.82 4.11 15.23
C TYR A 85 4.72 4.53 16.39
N LEU A 86 5.58 5.54 16.18
CA LEU A 86 6.51 6.05 17.20
C LEU A 86 5.81 6.86 18.30
N GLU A 87 4.67 7.49 18.01
CA GLU A 87 3.85 8.21 19.00
C GLU A 87 3.03 7.28 19.90
N ARG A 88 2.73 6.06 19.44
CA ARG A 88 1.98 5.04 20.19
C ARG A 88 2.87 4.42 21.28
N LYS A 89 3.06 5.16 22.37
CA LYS A 89 3.60 4.64 23.63
C LYS A 89 2.63 3.66 24.28
#